data_AF-A0A7T8QUQ0-F1
#
_entry.id   AF-A0A7T8QUQ0-F1
#
_cell.length_a   1.000
_cell.length_b   1.000
_cell.length_c   1.000
_cell.angle_alpha   90.00
_cell.angle_beta   90.00
_cell.angle_gamma   90.00
#
_symmetry.space_group_name_H-M   'P 1'
#
loop_
_entity.id
_entity.type
_entity.pdbx_description
1 polymer ?
#
loop_
_entity_poly.entity_id
_entity_poly.type
_entity_poly.pdbx_seq_one_letter_code
_entity_poly.pdbx_strand_id
1 'polypeptide(L)' 'VLTKDSVTVSVDAVVYYRVSNATVSVANVENAHHSTRLLAQTTLRNILGTKNLHEILSDRE' A
#
# COMPACT_ATOMS: atom_id res chain seq x y z
N VAL A 1 1.45 11.23 4.57
CA VAL A 1 2.75 10.53 4.69
C VAL A 1 3.84 11.55 4.41
N LEU A 2 4.98 11.49 5.10
CA LEU A 2 6.11 12.38 4.81
C LEU A 2 6.96 11.72 3.72
N THR A 3 7.21 12.43 2.62
CA THR A 3 8.14 11.98 1.58
C THR A 3 9.58 12.25 1.99
N LYS A 4 10.54 11.71 1.23
CA LYS A 4 11.97 11.90 1.46
C LYS A 4 12.39 13.37 1.47
N ASP A 5 11.72 14.22 0.70
CA ASP A 5 11.95 15.66 0.64
C ASP A 5 11.25 16.44 1.78
N SER A 6 10.77 15.74 2.82
CA SER A 6 10.06 16.34 3.96
C SER A 6 8.75 17.05 3.60
N VAL A 7 8.09 16.62 2.52
CA VAL A 7 6.77 17.13 2.12
C VAL A 7 5.68 16.22 2.66
N THR A 8 4.62 16.82 3.20
CA THR A 8 3.43 16.09 3.63
C THR A 8 2.47 15.92 2.46
N VAL A 9 2.18 14.67 2.11
CA VAL A 9 1.24 14.32 1.03
C VAL A 9 0.16 13.35 1.52
N SER A 10 -1.05 13.56 1.00
CA SER A 10 -2.19 12.66 1.13
C SER A 10 -2.39 11.95 -0.21
N VAL A 11 -2.44 10.62 -0.18
CA VAL A 11 -2.54 9.78 -1.38
C VAL A 11 -3.61 8.74 -1.15
N ASP A 12 -4.52 8.64 -2.11
CA ASP A 12 -5.53 7.58 -2.18
C ASP A 12 -5.09 6.49 -3.17
N ALA A 13 -5.47 5.24 -2.88
CA ALA A 13 -5.16 4.07 -3.70
C ALA A 13 -6.27 3.02 -3.61
N VAL A 14 -6.45 2.25 -4.68
CA VAL A 14 -7.40 1.13 -4.76
C VAL A 14 -6.63 -0.15 -4.99
N VAL A 15 -6.94 -1.20 -4.23
CA VAL A 15 -6.28 -2.51 -4.33
C VAL A 15 -7.28 -3.54 -4.80
N TYR A 16 -6.99 -4.19 -5.93
CA TYR A 16 -7.74 -5.33 -6.44
C TYR A 16 -6.98 -6.61 -6.11
N TYR A 17 -7.66 -7.59 -5.53
CA TYR A 17 -7.08 -8.90 -5.29
C TYR A 17 -8.14 -9.99 -5.42
N ARG A 18 -7.68 -11.22 -5.66
CA ARG A 18 -8.53 -12.43 -5.67
C ARG A 18 -7.91 -13.48 -4.77
N VAL A 19 -8.74 -14.18 -4.01
CA VAL A 19 -8.30 -15.33 -3.22
C VAL A 19 -8.08 -16.51 -4.17
N SER A 20 -6.82 -16.93 -4.32
CA SER A 20 -6.46 -18.10 -5.16
C SER A 20 -6.73 -19.42 -4.43
N ASN A 21 -6.55 -19.43 -3.10
CA ASN A 21 -6.73 -20.62 -2.27
C ASN A 21 -7.42 -20.23 -0.96
N ALA A 22 -8.66 -20.68 -0.78
CA ALA A 22 -9.48 -20.33 0.38
C ALA A 22 -8.96 -20.96 1.69
N THR A 23 -8.46 -22.20 1.64
CA THR A 23 -7.95 -22.93 2.81
C THR A 23 -6.74 -22.22 3.41
N VAL A 24 -5.81 -21.78 2.55
CA VAL A 24 -4.63 -21.00 2.96
C VAL A 24 -5.01 -19.62 3.47
N SER A 25 -6.00 -18.98 2.84
CA SER A 25 -6.46 -17.64 3.21
C SER A 25 -7.14 -17.59 4.58
N VAL A 26 -7.88 -18.64 4.95
CA VAL A 26 -8.59 -18.73 6.24
C VAL A 26 -7.67 -19.27 7.34
N ALA A 27 -6.74 -20.18 7.01
CA ALA A 27 -5.86 -20.78 8.00
C ALA A 27 -4.69 -19.87 8.43
N ASN A 28 -4.13 -19.07 7.52
CA ASN A 28 -2.97 -18.21 7.82
C ASN A 28 -3.36 -16.81 8.28
N VAL A 29 -4.59 -16.35 8.02
CA VAL A 29 -5.00 -14.99 8.32
C VAL A 29 -6.42 -14.98 8.86
N GLU A 30 -6.58 -14.54 10.10
CA GLU A 30 -7.89 -14.43 10.78
C GLU A 30 -8.88 -13.56 10.00
N ASN A 31 -8.38 -12.49 9.36
CA ASN A 31 -9.13 -11.67 8.42
C ASN A 31 -8.26 -11.21 7.24
N ALA A 32 -8.33 -11.96 6.12
CA ALA A 32 -7.57 -11.65 4.91
C ALA A 32 -7.82 -10.23 4.37
N HIS A 33 -9.07 -9.74 4.41
CA HIS A 33 -9.41 -8.38 3.99
C HIS A 33 -8.67 -7.32 4.79
N HIS A 34 -8.69 -7.43 6.13
CA HIS A 34 -8.07 -6.45 7.01
C HIS A 34 -6.54 -6.47 6.90
N SER A 35 -5.94 -7.67 6.90
CA SER A 35 -4.49 -7.83 6.78
C SER A 35 -3.97 -7.34 5.43
N THR A 36 -4.66 -7.63 4.33
CA THR A 36 -4.30 -7.11 3.01
C THR A 36 -4.38 -5.58 2.98
N ARG A 37 -5.39 -4.97 3.62
CA ARG A 37 -5.52 -3.51 3.71
C ARG A 37 -4.37 -2.87 4.51
N LEU A 38 -4.03 -3.42 5.68
CA LEU A 38 -2.92 -2.94 6.50
C LEU A 38 -1.58 -3.09 5.80
N LEU A 39 -1.35 -4.23 5.14
CA LEU A 39 -0.16 -4.47 4.37
C LEU A 39 -0.04 -3.45 3.23
N ALA A 40 -1.09 -3.29 2.42
CA ALA A 40 -1.11 -2.31 1.34
C ALA A 40 -0.84 -0.88 1.84
N GLN A 41 -1.44 -0.49 2.98
CA GLN A 41 -1.20 0.82 3.58
C GLN A 41 0.27 1.00 4.03
N THR A 42 0.87 -0.05 4.60
CA THR A 42 2.27 -0.06 5.03
C THR A 42 3.21 0.00 3.84
N THR A 43 2.96 -0.80 2.81
CA THR A 43 3.74 -0.82 1.57
C THR A 43 3.67 0.53 0.85
N LEU A 44 2.47 1.13 0.73
CA LEU A 44 2.32 2.47 0.16
C LEU A 44 3.07 3.52 0.97
N ARG A 45 3.00 3.48 2.30
CA ARG A 45 3.78 4.39 3.16
C ARG A 45 5.28 4.23 2.94
N ASN A 46 5.78 3.01 2.84
CA ASN A 46 7.19 2.74 2.64
C ASN A 46 7.67 3.30 1.30
N ILE A 47 6.95 3.01 0.21
CA ILE A 47 7.32 3.50 -1.14
C ILE A 47 7.29 5.03 -1.18
N LEU A 48 6.21 5.65 -0.69
CA LEU A 48 6.07 7.11 -0.67
C LEU A 48 7.09 7.78 0.25
N GLY A 49 7.53 7.12 1.32
CA GLY A 49 8.58 7.64 2.21
C GLY A 49 9.98 7.56 1.60
N THR A 50 10.22 6.59 0.71
CA THR A 50 11.53 6.44 0.03
C THR A 50 11.67 7.28 -1.23
N LYS A 51 10.55 7.71 -1.83
CA LYS A 51 10.53 8.50 -3.07
C LYS A 51 10.40 10.00 -2.81
N ASN A 52 10.89 10.77 -3.77
CA ASN A 52 10.77 12.23 -3.79
C ASN A 52 9.40 12.66 -4.34
N LEU A 53 8.94 13.87 -4.02
CA LEU A 53 7.64 14.35 -4.50
C LEU A 53 7.57 14.38 -6.03
N HIS A 54 8.66 14.80 -6.67
CA HIS A 54 8.75 14.88 -8.11
C HIS A 54 8.63 13.50 -8.78
N GLU A 55 9.29 12.48 -8.24
CA GLU A 55 9.19 11.10 -8.76
C GLU A 55 7.77 10.56 -8.62
N ILE A 56 7.09 10.85 -7.51
CA ILE A 56 5.71 10.41 -7.27
C ILE A 56 4.74 11.05 -8.27
N LEU A 57 5.00 12.29 -8.69
CA LEU A 57 4.19 12.99 -9.70
C LEU A 57 4.46 12.45 -11.10
N SER A 58 5.73 12.23 -11.45
CA SER A 58 6.14 11.72 -12.77
C SER A 58 5.76 10.25 -13.00
N ASP A 59 5.79 9.41 -11.97
CA ASP A 59 5.35 8.00 -12.06
C ASP A 59 3.81 7.85 -12.16
N ARG A 60 3.06 8.94 -11.95
CA ARG A 60 1.59 8.94 -11.99
C ARG A 60 1.02 9.19 -13.39
N GLU A 61 1.84 9.63 -14.34
CA GLU A 61 1.53 9.70 -15.78
C GLU A 61 1.86 8.35 -16.47
#